data_AF-A0A8T7M0X0-F1
#
_entry.id   AF-A0A8T7M0X0-F1
#
_cell.length_a   1.000
_cell.length_b   1.000
_cell.length_c   1.000
_cell.angle_alpha   90.00
_cell.angle_beta   90.00
_cell.angle_gamma   90.00
#
_symmetry.space_group_name_H-M   'P 1'
#
loop_
_entity.id
_entity.type
_entity.pdbx_description
1 polymer ?
#
loop_
_entity_poly.entity_id
_entity_poly.type
_entity_poly.pdbx_seq_one_letter_code
_entity_poly.pdbx_strand_id
1 'polypeptide(L)'
;MRKLFSLVFALILAVSVFLPRHVLAASPTSPFNTTLNSGVSATVHYSDWLAGTNSTLDIFLSDILENTDLSNGTYVGWCIQPRITGLMHGEHAVIYSSLSEEALPSELAGLPWDKINYVLNHKIRGDGKTDLEYFEDVQTAIWLLVGDDDPEFGVSPEAQQMVDDANANAGFMPGNGDLVAFIVYSDGINRSNEDFVQEVIIEVELQLPPTPTPTESQTPPPTETSTVTPPPSETITPTETVTGTPSVTATPPTPTSTPSPTVTTTPEACQPKVVNADFSPVTVGQSV
;
A
#
# COMPACT_ATOMS: atom_id res chain seq x y z
N MET A 1 -51.60 -7.63 0.67
CA MET A 1 -50.44 -8.10 -0.12
C MET A 1 -49.45 -7.00 -0.52
N ARG A 2 -49.86 -5.76 -0.88
CA ARG A 2 -48.92 -4.68 -1.25
C ARG A 2 -47.92 -4.24 -0.17
N LYS A 3 -48.30 -4.23 1.12
CA LYS A 3 -47.40 -3.78 2.21
C LYS A 3 -46.29 -4.79 2.56
N LEU A 4 -46.49 -6.08 2.29
CA LEU A 4 -45.48 -7.11 2.55
C LEU A 4 -44.36 -7.08 1.49
N PHE A 5 -44.70 -6.77 0.23
CA PHE A 5 -43.71 -6.64 -0.86
C PHE A 5 -42.76 -5.44 -0.67
N SER A 6 -43.26 -4.33 -0.14
CA SER A 6 -42.43 -3.12 0.06
C SER A 6 -41.37 -3.29 1.15
N LEU A 7 -41.64 -4.10 2.18
CA LEU A 7 -40.74 -4.30 3.30
C LEU A 7 -39.62 -5.28 2.95
N VAL A 8 -39.93 -6.31 2.14
CA VAL A 8 -38.93 -7.26 1.61
C VAL A 8 -38.00 -6.58 0.62
N PHE A 9 -38.52 -5.70 -0.26
CA PHE A 9 -37.70 -4.97 -1.23
C PHE A 9 -36.75 -3.98 -0.54
N ALA A 10 -37.20 -3.27 0.50
CA ALA A 10 -36.35 -2.39 1.30
C ALA A 10 -35.27 -3.15 2.09
N LEU A 11 -35.57 -4.36 2.59
CA LEU A 11 -34.59 -5.19 3.30
C LEU A 11 -33.52 -5.73 2.34
N ILE A 12 -33.89 -6.16 1.13
CA ILE A 12 -32.93 -6.62 0.11
C ILE A 12 -32.01 -5.47 -0.33
N LEU A 13 -32.54 -4.26 -0.49
CA LEU A 13 -31.75 -3.08 -0.84
C LEU A 13 -30.82 -2.66 0.30
N ALA A 14 -31.27 -2.74 1.56
CA ALA A 14 -30.44 -2.43 2.73
C ALA A 14 -29.31 -3.44 2.96
N VAL A 15 -29.54 -4.73 2.70
CA VAL A 15 -28.49 -5.78 2.81
C VAL A 15 -27.47 -5.66 1.67
N SER A 16 -27.86 -5.14 0.50
CA SER A 16 -26.96 -4.94 -0.64
C SER A 16 -25.96 -3.79 -0.44
N VAL A 17 -26.26 -2.83 0.45
CA VAL A 17 -25.41 -1.64 0.71
C VAL A 17 -24.37 -1.91 1.81
N PHE A 18 -24.58 -2.94 2.65
CA PHE A 18 -23.70 -3.26 3.78
C PHE A 18 -22.82 -4.50 3.58
N LEU A 19 -22.85 -5.13 2.40
CA LEU A 19 -21.86 -6.16 2.07
C LEU A 19 -20.60 -5.44 1.54
N PRO A 20 -19.48 -5.43 2.29
CA PRO A 20 -18.23 -4.96 1.74
C PRO A 20 -17.92 -5.80 0.51
N ARG A 21 -17.84 -5.15 -0.65
CA ARG A 21 -17.35 -5.77 -1.88
C ARG A 21 -15.86 -6.01 -1.73
N HIS A 22 -15.49 -7.01 -0.95
CA HIS A 22 -14.16 -7.59 -1.03
C HIS A 22 -14.11 -8.34 -2.36
N VAL A 23 -13.55 -7.69 -3.38
CA VAL A 23 -13.11 -8.39 -4.58
C VAL A 23 -12.04 -9.37 -4.11
N LEU A 24 -12.36 -10.66 -4.17
CA LEU A 24 -11.38 -11.71 -3.91
C LEU A 24 -10.38 -11.67 -5.08
N ALA A 25 -9.26 -10.99 -4.88
CA ALA A 25 -8.08 -11.18 -5.71
C ALA A 25 -7.74 -12.68 -5.69
N ALA A 26 -7.32 -13.22 -6.83
CA ALA A 26 -6.93 -14.63 -6.92
C ALA A 26 -5.87 -14.91 -5.85
N SER A 27 -6.18 -15.76 -4.87
CA SER A 27 -5.22 -16.13 -3.83
C SER A 27 -4.13 -17.00 -4.45
N PRO A 28 -2.88 -16.53 -4.54
CA PRO A 28 -1.78 -17.38 -4.99
C PRO A 28 -1.62 -18.53 -4.00
N THR A 29 -1.58 -19.77 -4.52
CA THR A 29 -1.60 -21.01 -3.71
C THR A 29 -0.21 -21.48 -3.28
N SER A 30 0.83 -20.67 -3.45
CA SER A 30 2.20 -20.99 -3.06
C SER A 30 2.78 -19.90 -2.16
N PRO A 31 3.43 -20.27 -1.04
CA PRO A 31 4.14 -19.30 -0.21
C PRO A 31 5.30 -18.69 -1.02
N PHE A 32 5.27 -17.37 -1.19
CA PHE A 32 6.32 -16.59 -1.83
C PHE A 32 7.63 -16.73 -1.04
N ASN A 33 8.73 -16.87 -1.76
CA ASN A 33 10.06 -16.62 -1.26
C ASN A 33 10.40 -15.16 -1.59
N THR A 34 10.83 -14.37 -0.61
CA THR A 34 11.18 -12.94 -0.78
C THR A 34 12.39 -12.67 -1.69
N THR A 35 12.84 -13.66 -2.45
CA THR A 35 14.13 -13.67 -3.14
C THR A 35 13.94 -13.71 -4.65
N LEU A 36 13.15 -12.79 -5.20
CA LEU A 36 13.34 -12.36 -6.58
C LEU A 36 14.66 -11.58 -6.65
N ASN A 37 15.77 -12.30 -6.50
CA ASN A 37 17.13 -11.74 -6.53
C ASN A 37 17.54 -11.35 -7.96
N SER A 38 16.69 -11.61 -8.94
CA SER A 38 16.86 -11.25 -10.35
C SER A 38 15.50 -10.98 -10.98
N GLY A 39 15.47 -10.18 -12.03
CA GLY A 39 14.26 -9.96 -12.82
C GLY A 39 13.74 -11.26 -13.45
N VAL A 40 12.41 -11.39 -13.55
CA VAL A 40 11.71 -12.53 -14.19
C VAL A 40 11.13 -12.11 -15.52
N SER A 41 11.42 -12.85 -16.58
CA SER A 41 10.82 -12.55 -17.89
C SER A 41 9.37 -13.02 -17.96
N ALA A 42 8.52 -12.22 -18.59
CA ALA A 42 7.12 -12.53 -18.86
C ALA A 42 6.70 -11.95 -20.23
N THR A 43 5.65 -12.53 -20.81
CA THR A 43 4.89 -11.91 -21.90
C THR A 43 3.76 -11.10 -21.28
N VAL A 44 3.63 -9.84 -21.67
CA VAL A 44 2.76 -8.87 -20.99
C VAL A 44 1.76 -8.24 -21.95
N HIS A 45 0.53 -8.11 -21.48
CA HIS A 45 -0.53 -7.38 -22.18
C HIS A 45 -1.22 -6.44 -21.19
N TYR A 46 -1.44 -5.20 -21.59
CA TYR A 46 -2.16 -4.19 -20.82
C TYR A 46 -3.59 -4.07 -21.33
N SER A 47 -4.54 -3.84 -20.44
CA SER A 47 -5.87 -3.35 -20.81
C SER A 47 -5.81 -1.94 -21.40
N ASP A 48 -6.95 -1.45 -21.90
CA ASP A 48 -7.10 -0.04 -22.22
C ASP A 48 -6.92 0.84 -20.95
N TRP A 49 -6.46 2.07 -21.15
CA TRP A 49 -6.31 3.08 -20.10
C TRP A 49 -7.64 3.38 -19.40
N LEU A 50 -7.63 3.41 -18.07
CA LEU A 50 -8.80 3.59 -17.20
C LEU A 50 -9.89 2.51 -17.37
N ALA A 51 -9.54 1.37 -17.97
CA ALA A 51 -10.43 0.22 -18.09
C ALA A 51 -10.13 -0.89 -17.07
N GLY A 52 -9.16 -0.67 -16.18
CA GLY A 52 -8.83 -1.61 -15.10
C GLY A 52 -9.98 -1.82 -14.13
N THR A 53 -10.10 -3.02 -13.58
CA THR A 53 -11.21 -3.38 -12.68
C THR A 53 -11.06 -2.72 -11.30
N ASN A 54 -9.82 -2.62 -10.80
CA ASN A 54 -9.49 -2.04 -9.49
C ASN A 54 -8.33 -1.03 -9.55
N SER A 55 -8.04 -0.52 -10.76
CA SER A 55 -6.88 0.30 -11.07
C SER A 55 -7.07 1.03 -12.40
N THR A 56 -6.05 1.80 -12.80
CA THR A 56 -6.03 2.44 -14.12
C THR A 56 -5.79 1.45 -15.26
N LEU A 57 -5.11 0.32 -14.99
CA LEU A 57 -4.87 -0.76 -15.95
C LEU A 57 -5.06 -2.14 -15.30
N ASP A 58 -5.58 -3.12 -16.05
CA ASP A 58 -5.43 -4.54 -15.75
C ASP A 58 -4.21 -5.08 -16.54
N ILE A 59 -3.28 -5.73 -15.85
CA ILE A 59 -2.03 -6.23 -16.43
C ILE A 59 -2.05 -7.75 -16.49
N PHE A 60 -1.94 -8.29 -17.69
CA PHE A 60 -1.98 -9.73 -17.95
C PHE A 60 -0.56 -10.24 -18.13
N LEU A 61 -0.14 -11.14 -17.25
CA LEU A 61 1.15 -11.83 -17.34
C LEU A 61 0.97 -13.26 -17.83
N SER A 62 1.82 -13.65 -18.77
CA SER A 62 1.91 -15.00 -19.33
C SER A 62 3.37 -15.41 -19.55
N ASP A 63 3.59 -16.69 -19.86
CA ASP A 63 4.92 -17.27 -20.11
C ASP A 63 5.92 -17.07 -18.95
N ILE A 64 5.44 -16.86 -17.73
CA ILE A 64 6.28 -16.88 -16.54
C ILE A 64 6.76 -18.30 -16.29
N LEU A 65 8.08 -18.46 -16.17
CA LEU A 65 8.69 -19.75 -15.88
C LEU A 65 8.19 -20.30 -14.53
N GLU A 66 7.87 -21.59 -14.52
CA GLU A 66 7.57 -22.33 -13.30
C GLU A 66 8.75 -22.21 -12.30
N ASN A 67 8.45 -22.19 -11.00
CA ASN A 67 9.39 -21.98 -9.88
C ASN A 67 9.83 -20.53 -9.63
N THR A 68 9.08 -19.55 -10.16
CA THR A 68 9.14 -18.18 -9.65
C THR A 68 7.97 -17.96 -8.69
N ASP A 69 8.10 -16.96 -7.82
CA ASP A 69 7.03 -16.62 -6.87
C ASP A 69 5.86 -15.88 -7.57
N LEU A 70 6.07 -15.42 -8.80
CA LEU A 70 5.05 -14.79 -9.63
C LEU A 70 4.34 -15.83 -10.51
N SER A 71 3.03 -15.70 -10.68
CA SER A 71 2.24 -16.61 -11.52
C SER A 71 1.65 -15.90 -12.74
N ASN A 72 1.33 -16.66 -13.79
CA ASN A 72 0.51 -16.14 -14.88
C ASN A 72 -0.87 -15.71 -14.35
N GLY A 73 -1.40 -14.58 -14.83
CA GLY A 73 -2.67 -14.05 -14.33
C GLY A 73 -2.90 -12.58 -14.66
N THR A 74 -3.99 -12.04 -14.13
CA THR A 74 -4.33 -10.62 -14.22
C THR A 74 -4.04 -9.93 -12.90
N TYR A 75 -3.37 -8.78 -12.96
CA TYR A 75 -2.94 -7.99 -11.81
C TYR A 75 -3.46 -6.56 -11.91
N VAL A 76 -3.62 -5.94 -10.74
CA VAL A 76 -3.93 -4.52 -10.58
C VAL A 76 -2.69 -3.71 -10.98
N GLY A 77 -2.80 -2.83 -11.98
CA GLY A 77 -1.67 -2.10 -12.55
C GLY A 77 -1.77 -0.58 -12.47
N TRP A 78 -0.64 0.08 -12.20
CA TRP A 78 -0.52 1.53 -12.12
C TRP A 78 0.66 2.05 -12.94
N CYS A 79 0.50 3.18 -13.61
CA CYS A 79 1.55 3.82 -14.39
C CYS A 79 2.60 4.47 -13.46
N ILE A 80 3.89 4.36 -13.80
CA ILE A 80 4.98 5.05 -13.08
C ILE A 80 5.76 6.05 -13.94
N GLN A 81 5.41 6.17 -15.22
CA GLN A 81 5.82 7.29 -16.08
C GLN A 81 4.60 8.16 -16.38
N PRO A 82 4.58 9.42 -15.95
CA PRO A 82 3.56 10.34 -16.41
C PRO A 82 3.75 10.64 -17.90
N ARG A 83 2.66 10.89 -18.63
CA ARG A 83 2.64 11.37 -20.03
C ARG A 83 3.15 10.38 -21.10
N ILE A 84 3.52 9.16 -20.71
CA ILE A 84 3.75 8.06 -21.66
C ILE A 84 2.41 7.36 -21.89
N THR A 85 2.11 7.01 -23.14
CA THR A 85 0.81 6.40 -23.50
C THR A 85 0.97 5.07 -24.25
N GLY A 86 2.20 4.67 -24.58
CA GLY A 86 2.48 3.39 -25.20
C GLY A 86 2.08 2.24 -24.28
N LEU A 87 1.29 1.29 -24.76
CA LEU A 87 0.87 0.11 -24.00
C LEU A 87 1.48 -1.16 -24.58
N MET A 88 1.72 -2.15 -23.72
CA MET A 88 2.12 -3.50 -24.18
C MET A 88 0.88 -4.30 -24.60
N HIS A 89 0.95 -4.97 -25.75
CA HIS A 89 -0.08 -5.83 -26.29
C HIS A 89 0.44 -7.23 -26.67
N GLY A 90 1.34 -7.79 -25.86
CA GLY A 90 1.90 -9.13 -26.03
C GLY A 90 3.42 -9.17 -26.18
N GLU A 91 4.12 -8.09 -25.84
CA GLU A 91 5.57 -8.00 -25.87
C GLU A 91 6.20 -8.58 -24.58
N HIS A 92 7.51 -8.80 -24.61
CA HIS A 92 8.26 -9.30 -23.46
C HIS A 92 8.66 -8.15 -22.54
N ALA A 93 8.53 -8.38 -21.23
CA ALA A 93 9.07 -7.53 -20.17
C ALA A 93 9.90 -8.35 -19.18
N VAL A 94 10.65 -7.64 -18.35
CA VAL A 94 11.31 -8.15 -17.14
C VAL A 94 10.59 -7.60 -15.93
N ILE A 95 10.18 -8.47 -15.02
CA ILE A 95 9.48 -8.12 -13.79
C ILE A 95 10.48 -8.06 -12.65
N TYR A 96 10.55 -6.92 -11.96
CA TYR A 96 11.40 -6.74 -10.78
C TYR A 96 10.55 -6.54 -9.53
N SER A 97 11.01 -7.03 -8.39
CA SER A 97 10.42 -6.65 -7.09
C SER A 97 11.00 -5.32 -6.64
N SER A 98 10.14 -4.40 -6.16
CA SER A 98 10.59 -3.15 -5.53
C SER A 98 11.40 -3.37 -4.24
N LEU A 99 11.38 -4.58 -3.66
CA LEU A 99 12.18 -4.95 -2.48
C LEU A 99 13.61 -5.37 -2.82
N SER A 100 13.92 -5.59 -4.11
CA SER A 100 15.22 -6.08 -4.57
C SER A 100 16.08 -4.95 -5.13
N GLU A 101 16.40 -3.93 -4.31
CA GLU A 101 17.11 -2.72 -4.73
C GLU A 101 18.39 -3.00 -5.54
N GLU A 102 19.17 -4.01 -5.14
CA GLU A 102 20.42 -4.39 -5.82
C GLU A 102 20.19 -4.98 -7.23
N ALA A 103 19.00 -5.51 -7.51
CA ALA A 103 18.63 -6.10 -8.78
C ALA A 103 17.93 -5.11 -9.72
N LEU A 104 17.54 -3.92 -9.23
CA LEU A 104 16.84 -2.94 -10.03
C LEU A 104 17.78 -2.26 -11.05
N PRO A 105 17.31 -2.02 -12.29
CA PRO A 105 17.91 -1.03 -13.18
C PRO A 105 18.19 0.30 -12.46
N SER A 106 19.28 0.97 -12.83
CA SER A 106 19.75 2.18 -12.14
C SER A 106 18.73 3.32 -12.07
N GLU A 107 17.90 3.43 -13.09
CA GLU A 107 16.78 4.37 -13.24
C GLU A 107 15.61 4.06 -12.31
N LEU A 108 15.47 2.80 -11.89
CA LEU A 108 14.46 2.34 -10.94
C LEU A 108 14.98 2.40 -9.50
N ALA A 109 16.27 2.13 -9.29
CA ALA A 109 16.87 2.04 -7.96
C ALA A 109 16.77 3.34 -7.13
N GLY A 110 16.62 4.51 -7.79
CA GLY A 110 16.49 5.81 -7.13
C GLY A 110 15.05 6.23 -6.79
N LEU A 111 14.03 5.43 -7.16
CA LEU A 111 12.64 5.77 -6.89
C LEU A 111 12.26 5.45 -5.43
N PRO A 112 11.31 6.19 -4.82
CA PRO A 112 10.95 6.02 -3.41
C PRO A 112 9.99 4.83 -3.22
N TRP A 113 10.49 3.62 -3.42
CA TRP A 113 9.71 2.39 -3.39
C TRP A 113 9.03 2.12 -2.05
N ASP A 114 9.67 2.49 -0.95
CA ASP A 114 9.09 2.45 0.41
C ASP A 114 7.78 3.26 0.49
N LYS A 115 7.77 4.47 -0.08
CA LYS A 115 6.60 5.35 -0.11
C LYS A 115 5.53 4.85 -1.07
N ILE A 116 5.92 4.35 -2.24
CA ILE A 116 4.98 3.77 -3.21
C ILE A 116 4.30 2.55 -2.58
N ASN A 117 5.07 1.65 -1.96
CA ASN A 117 4.53 0.51 -1.22
C ASN A 117 3.60 0.94 -0.08
N TYR A 118 3.90 2.04 0.62
CA TYR A 118 2.99 2.59 1.62
C TYR A 118 1.65 2.99 1.00
N VAL A 119 1.65 3.74 -0.11
CA VAL A 119 0.43 4.15 -0.82
C VAL A 119 -0.40 2.94 -1.25
N LEU A 120 0.23 1.90 -1.81
CA LEU A 120 -0.49 0.70 -2.23
C LEU A 120 -1.23 0.00 -1.07
N ASN A 121 -0.66 0.04 0.13
CA ASN A 121 -1.25 -0.57 1.33
C ASN A 121 -2.21 0.35 2.11
N HIS A 122 -2.18 1.66 1.85
CA HIS A 122 -2.94 2.67 2.60
C HIS A 122 -3.73 3.60 1.68
N LYS A 123 -4.29 3.07 0.59
CA LYS A 123 -5.10 3.83 -0.35
C LYS A 123 -6.30 4.48 0.34
N ILE A 124 -6.53 5.74 0.06
CA ILE A 124 -7.62 6.52 0.66
C ILE A 124 -8.74 6.69 -0.38
N ARG A 125 -9.95 6.26 -0.01
CA ARG A 125 -11.15 6.54 -0.81
C ARG A 125 -11.92 7.68 -0.17
N GLY A 126 -12.05 8.78 -0.91
CA GLY A 126 -12.88 9.91 -0.51
C GLY A 126 -14.36 9.54 -0.41
N ASP A 127 -15.07 10.16 0.54
CA ASP A 127 -16.50 9.93 0.73
C ASP A 127 -17.30 10.31 -0.52
N GLY A 128 -18.09 9.36 -1.02
CA GLY A 128 -18.97 9.58 -2.18
C GLY A 128 -18.25 9.57 -3.54
N LYS A 129 -16.93 9.35 -3.59
CA LYS A 129 -16.20 9.19 -4.86
C LYS A 129 -16.55 7.90 -5.57
N THR A 130 -16.61 7.97 -6.89
CA THR A 130 -16.71 6.82 -7.78
C THR A 130 -15.42 5.99 -7.74
N ASP A 131 -15.46 4.78 -8.31
CA ASP A 131 -14.27 3.95 -8.45
C ASP A 131 -13.22 4.62 -9.35
N LEU A 132 -13.66 5.29 -10.41
CA LEU A 132 -12.77 6.01 -11.34
C LEU A 132 -12.02 7.15 -10.63
N GLU A 133 -12.73 8.02 -9.92
CA GLU A 133 -12.10 9.13 -9.17
C GLU A 133 -11.13 8.60 -8.10
N TYR A 134 -11.47 7.47 -7.46
CA TYR A 134 -10.56 6.80 -6.53
C TYR A 134 -9.29 6.26 -7.22
N PHE A 135 -9.41 5.68 -8.41
CA PHE A 135 -8.24 5.21 -9.17
C PHE A 135 -7.36 6.38 -9.64
N GLU A 136 -7.97 7.48 -10.08
CA GLU A 136 -7.29 8.72 -10.43
C GLU A 136 -6.53 9.30 -9.22
N ASP A 137 -7.12 9.28 -8.02
CA ASP A 137 -6.44 9.72 -6.79
C ASP A 137 -5.19 8.87 -6.49
N VAL A 138 -5.31 7.53 -6.57
CA VAL A 138 -4.19 6.60 -6.29
C VAL A 138 -3.09 6.77 -7.34
N GLN A 139 -3.46 6.84 -8.62
CA GLN A 139 -2.52 7.07 -9.72
C GLN A 139 -1.78 8.40 -9.58
N THR A 140 -2.51 9.46 -9.19
CA THR A 140 -1.94 10.80 -8.94
C THR A 140 -0.95 10.77 -7.80
N ALA A 141 -1.26 10.10 -6.68
CA ALA A 141 -0.33 9.97 -5.56
C ALA A 141 0.97 9.26 -5.96
N ILE A 142 0.88 8.20 -6.77
CA ILE A 142 2.05 7.49 -7.30
C ILE A 142 2.88 8.42 -8.20
N TRP A 143 2.25 9.18 -9.11
CA TRP A 143 2.94 10.13 -9.99
C TRP A 143 3.66 11.24 -9.22
N LEU A 144 3.03 11.80 -8.20
CA LEU A 144 3.66 12.79 -7.32
C LEU A 144 4.91 12.21 -6.62
N LEU A 145 4.84 10.95 -6.16
CA LEU A 145 5.99 10.29 -5.51
C LEU A 145 7.15 10.01 -6.47
N VAL A 146 6.88 9.70 -7.74
CA VAL A 146 7.94 9.58 -8.76
C VAL A 146 8.37 10.93 -9.34
N GLY A 147 7.87 12.05 -8.80
CA GLY A 147 8.30 13.41 -9.13
C GLY A 147 7.66 13.97 -10.39
N ASP A 148 6.41 13.64 -10.67
CA ASP A 148 5.56 14.46 -11.54
C ASP A 148 5.02 15.64 -10.72
N ASP A 149 5.26 16.88 -11.17
CA ASP A 149 4.80 18.10 -10.49
C ASP A 149 3.46 18.62 -11.02
N ASP A 150 3.00 18.07 -12.15
CA ASP A 150 1.78 18.47 -12.85
C ASP A 150 1.06 17.23 -13.42
N PRO A 151 0.49 16.37 -12.53
CA PRO A 151 -0.24 15.17 -12.95
C PRO A 151 -1.51 15.55 -13.71
N GLU A 152 -1.84 14.78 -14.76
CA GLU A 152 -2.94 15.13 -15.69
C GLU A 152 -4.33 15.17 -15.04
N PHE A 153 -4.53 14.44 -13.93
CA PHE A 153 -5.78 14.44 -13.17
C PHE A 153 -5.88 15.62 -12.17
N GLY A 154 -4.83 16.42 -12.06
CA GLY A 154 -4.65 17.39 -10.98
C GLY A 154 -4.41 16.70 -9.63
N VAL A 155 -4.19 17.50 -8.59
CA VAL A 155 -3.93 16.99 -7.23
C VAL A 155 -5.17 17.15 -6.37
N SER A 156 -5.87 16.04 -6.10
CA SER A 156 -7.00 16.01 -5.16
C SER A 156 -6.53 16.04 -3.70
N PRO A 157 -7.41 16.39 -2.74
CA PRO A 157 -7.08 16.29 -1.31
C PRO A 157 -6.67 14.88 -0.88
N GLU A 158 -7.32 13.84 -1.40
CA GLU A 158 -7.02 12.43 -1.09
C GLU A 158 -5.67 11.99 -1.65
N ALA A 159 -5.36 12.38 -2.90
CA ALA A 159 -4.05 12.11 -3.50
C ALA A 159 -2.93 12.79 -2.71
N GLN A 160 -3.11 14.07 -2.35
CA GLN A 160 -2.16 14.79 -1.52
C GLN A 160 -2.00 14.14 -0.14
N GLN A 161 -3.10 13.72 0.47
CA GLN A 161 -3.05 13.04 1.77
C GLN A 161 -2.28 11.72 1.70
N MET A 162 -2.48 10.90 0.67
CA MET A 162 -1.69 9.68 0.47
C MET A 162 -0.19 9.96 0.34
N VAL A 163 0.18 11.04 -0.37
CA VAL A 163 1.58 11.48 -0.51
C VAL A 163 2.15 11.96 0.83
N ASP A 164 1.40 12.77 1.57
CA ASP A 164 1.82 13.29 2.89
C ASP A 164 2.01 12.15 3.89
N ASP A 165 1.07 11.20 3.95
CA ASP A 165 1.15 10.02 4.82
C ASP A 165 2.32 9.12 4.42
N ALA A 166 2.57 8.91 3.12
CA ALA A 166 3.72 8.14 2.65
C ALA A 166 5.05 8.84 2.99
N ASN A 167 5.13 10.17 2.87
CA ASN A 167 6.30 10.95 3.27
C ASN A 167 6.57 10.87 4.78
N ALA A 168 5.51 10.84 5.60
CA ALA A 168 5.61 10.65 7.04
C ALA A 168 6.07 9.23 7.44
N ASN A 169 5.95 8.26 6.52
CA ASN A 169 6.30 6.85 6.72
C ASN A 169 7.38 6.36 5.74
N ALA A 170 8.34 7.23 5.39
CA ALA A 170 9.53 6.86 4.63
C ALA A 170 10.32 5.79 5.40
N GLY A 171 10.43 4.59 4.85
CA GLY A 171 10.91 3.37 5.52
C GLY A 171 9.84 2.29 5.70
N PHE A 172 8.62 2.50 5.20
CA PHE A 172 7.63 1.43 5.12
C PHE A 172 8.18 0.23 4.34
N MET A 173 8.14 -0.94 4.98
CA MET A 173 8.58 -2.21 4.43
C MET A 173 7.39 -3.17 4.50
N PRO A 174 6.84 -3.62 3.36
CA PRO A 174 5.73 -4.59 3.33
C PRO A 174 6.03 -5.83 4.17
N GLY A 175 5.09 -6.18 5.04
CA GLY A 175 5.08 -7.42 5.82
C GLY A 175 4.28 -8.54 5.14
N ASN A 176 4.10 -9.64 5.87
CA ASN A 176 3.30 -10.76 5.38
C ASN A 176 1.82 -10.38 5.20
N GLY A 177 1.31 -10.51 3.98
CA GLY A 177 -0.05 -10.14 3.57
C GLY A 177 -0.16 -8.71 3.01
N ASP A 178 0.91 -7.91 3.10
CA ASP A 178 0.94 -6.57 2.51
C ASP A 178 1.20 -6.64 1.00
N LEU A 179 0.79 -5.61 0.28
CA LEU A 179 1.06 -5.45 -1.15
C LEU A 179 2.49 -4.95 -1.38
N VAL A 180 3.14 -5.50 -2.41
CA VAL A 180 4.44 -5.08 -2.92
C VAL A 180 4.27 -4.64 -4.36
N ALA A 181 4.88 -3.51 -4.72
CA ALA A 181 5.01 -3.08 -6.09
C ALA A 181 6.00 -3.99 -6.83
N PHE A 182 5.53 -4.67 -7.88
CA PHE A 182 6.38 -5.35 -8.85
C PHE A 182 6.43 -4.51 -10.12
N ILE A 183 7.61 -4.13 -10.56
CA ILE A 183 7.81 -3.29 -11.73
C ILE A 183 7.79 -4.17 -12.97
N VAL A 184 6.85 -3.92 -13.87
CA VAL A 184 6.89 -4.42 -15.25
C VAL A 184 7.80 -3.49 -16.02
N TYR A 185 8.95 -3.99 -16.47
CA TYR A 185 10.00 -3.20 -17.08
C TYR A 185 10.32 -3.71 -18.50
N SER A 186 10.23 -2.84 -19.50
CA SER A 186 10.41 -3.15 -20.91
C SER A 186 11.63 -2.45 -21.51
N ASP A 187 11.55 -1.14 -21.74
CA ASP A 187 12.51 -0.34 -22.49
C ASP A 187 13.08 0.86 -21.70
N GLY A 188 12.63 1.06 -20.47
CA GLY A 188 13.22 1.96 -19.49
C GLY A 188 12.38 3.20 -19.17
N ILE A 189 12.69 3.84 -18.04
CA ILE A 189 12.04 5.09 -17.64
C ILE A 189 12.70 6.26 -18.40
N ASN A 190 12.28 6.50 -19.64
CA ASN A 190 12.59 7.72 -20.37
C ASN A 190 11.32 8.58 -20.52
N ARG A 191 11.41 9.86 -20.14
CA ARG A 191 10.26 10.79 -20.15
C ARG A 191 10.14 11.63 -21.43
N SER A 192 10.97 11.37 -22.44
CA SER A 192 11.21 12.34 -23.52
C SER A 192 10.74 11.90 -24.91
N ASN A 193 10.29 10.65 -25.07
CA ASN A 193 9.91 10.13 -26.37
C ASN A 193 8.61 9.33 -26.25
N GLU A 194 7.66 9.67 -27.11
CA GLU A 194 6.31 9.11 -27.13
C GLU A 194 6.27 7.67 -27.67
N ASP A 195 7.35 7.21 -28.33
CA ASP A 195 7.48 5.83 -28.81
C ASP A 195 7.82 4.82 -27.70
N PHE A 196 7.99 5.27 -26.45
CA PHE A 196 8.32 4.41 -25.32
C PHE A 196 7.07 3.69 -24.80
N VAL A 197 7.30 2.47 -24.31
CA VAL A 197 6.29 1.72 -23.59
C VAL A 197 6.14 2.29 -22.17
N GLN A 198 4.90 2.36 -21.70
CA GLN A 198 4.58 2.71 -20.33
C GLN A 198 5.05 1.59 -19.39
N GLU A 199 6.03 1.89 -18.57
CA GLU A 199 6.38 1.08 -17.42
C GLU A 199 5.29 1.24 -16.36
N VAL A 200 4.90 0.10 -15.80
CA VAL A 200 3.84 0.00 -14.80
C VAL A 200 4.34 -0.76 -13.58
N ILE A 201 3.68 -0.56 -12.46
CA ILE A 201 3.77 -1.45 -11.31
C ILE A 201 2.50 -2.29 -11.20
N ILE A 202 2.65 -3.52 -10.75
CA ILE A 202 1.54 -4.40 -10.39
C ILE A 202 1.54 -4.66 -8.88
N GLU A 203 0.35 -4.88 -8.33
CA GLU A 203 0.17 -5.24 -6.93
C GLU A 203 0.30 -6.75 -6.73
N VAL A 204 1.25 -7.16 -5.90
CA VAL A 204 1.46 -8.56 -5.52
C VAL A 204 1.42 -8.69 -4.01
N GLU A 205 0.57 -9.56 -3.48
CA GLU A 205 0.51 -9.85 -2.04
C GLU A 205 1.76 -10.62 -1.60
N LEU A 206 2.48 -10.06 -0.63
CA LEU A 206 3.70 -10.65 -0.09
C LEU A 206 3.35 -11.79 0.85
N GLN A 207 3.75 -13.02 0.50
CA GLN A 207 3.72 -14.14 1.44
C GLN A 207 5.14 -14.34 1.99
N LEU A 208 5.32 -14.19 3.30
CA LEU A 208 6.58 -14.56 3.95
C LEU A 208 6.53 -16.04 4.35
N PRO A 209 7.67 -16.75 4.36
CA PRO A 209 7.70 -18.08 4.95
C PRO A 209 7.19 -18.02 6.40
N PRO A 210 6.46 -19.05 6.88
CA PRO A 210 5.96 -19.05 8.24
C PRO A 210 7.14 -18.83 9.19
N THR A 211 7.03 -17.82 10.05
CA THR A 211 8.03 -17.61 11.11
C THR A 211 8.15 -18.91 11.88
N PRO A 212 9.36 -19.50 11.99
CA PRO A 212 9.52 -20.76 12.70
C PRO A 212 8.94 -20.57 14.09
N THR A 213 7.88 -21.32 14.41
CA THR A 213 7.33 -21.30 15.76
C THR A 213 8.50 -21.64 16.68
N PRO A 214 8.82 -20.79 17.69
CA PRO A 214 9.91 -21.10 18.59
C PRO A 214 9.63 -22.49 19.13
N THR A 215 10.48 -23.45 18.77
CA THR A 215 10.40 -24.78 19.36
C THR A 215 10.57 -24.51 20.83
N GLU A 216 9.52 -24.76 21.63
CA GLU A 216 9.61 -24.62 23.08
C GLU A 216 10.86 -25.39 23.48
N SER A 217 11.91 -24.63 23.84
CA SER A 217 13.14 -25.21 24.31
C SER A 217 12.71 -25.95 25.55
N GLN A 218 12.66 -27.29 25.46
CA GLN A 218 12.28 -28.10 26.59
C GLN A 218 13.19 -27.66 27.72
N THR A 219 12.62 -26.96 28.70
CA THR A 219 13.37 -26.55 29.88
C THR A 219 13.95 -27.85 30.41
N PRO A 220 15.29 -27.99 30.44
CA PRO A 220 15.88 -29.24 30.88
C PRO A 220 15.26 -29.59 32.23
N PRO A 221 14.85 -30.85 32.44
CA PRO A 221 14.23 -31.25 33.69
C PRO A 221 15.11 -30.76 34.85
N PRO A 222 14.52 -30.22 35.93
CA PRO A 222 15.27 -29.61 37.02
C PRO A 222 16.35 -30.59 37.45
N THR A 223 17.61 -30.22 37.24
CA THR A 223 18.74 -31.01 37.72
C THR A 223 18.61 -31.03 39.23
N GLU A 224 18.38 -32.21 39.82
CA GLU A 224 18.33 -32.41 41.27
C GLU A 224 19.63 -31.89 41.87
N THR A 225 19.59 -30.64 42.33
CA THR A 225 20.72 -30.03 43.01
C THR A 225 20.71 -30.62 44.41
N SER A 226 21.61 -31.58 44.63
CA SER A 226 21.89 -32.11 45.95
C SER A 226 22.27 -30.93 46.84
N THR A 227 21.34 -30.50 47.68
CA THR A 227 21.55 -29.39 48.61
C THR A 227 22.51 -29.89 49.67
N VAL A 228 23.79 -29.58 49.53
CA VAL A 228 24.76 -29.73 50.60
C VAL A 228 24.38 -28.72 51.67
N THR A 229 23.77 -29.20 52.77
CA THR A 229 23.49 -28.38 53.95
C THR A 229 24.81 -27.78 54.44
N PRO A 230 25.00 -26.45 54.39
CA PRO A 230 26.20 -25.86 54.95
C PRO A 230 26.22 -26.08 56.47
N PRO A 231 27.39 -26.33 57.07
CA PRO A 231 27.53 -26.37 58.53
C PRO A 231 27.12 -25.03 59.15
N PRO A 232 26.64 -25.02 60.41
CA PRO A 232 26.13 -23.83 61.06
C PRO A 232 27.19 -22.72 61.06
N SER A 233 26.90 -21.63 60.35
CA SER A 233 27.74 -20.44 60.33
C SER A 233 27.66 -19.75 61.68
N GLU A 234 28.83 -19.48 62.28
CA GLU A 234 28.92 -18.71 63.52
C GLU A 234 28.33 -17.31 63.32
N THR A 235 27.51 -16.91 64.31
CA THR A 235 26.83 -15.63 64.36
C THR A 235 27.85 -14.53 64.65
N ILE A 236 28.22 -13.76 63.64
CA ILE A 236 28.95 -12.50 63.82
C ILE A 236 27.97 -11.36 64.10
N THR A 237 28.18 -10.73 65.26
CA THR A 237 27.47 -9.55 65.77
C THR A 237 27.55 -8.39 64.77
N PRO A 238 26.44 -7.70 64.46
CA PRO A 238 26.48 -6.55 63.57
C PRO A 238 27.11 -5.35 64.26
N THR A 239 28.12 -4.76 63.61
CA THR A 239 28.60 -3.41 63.92
C THR A 239 27.76 -2.41 63.15
N GLU A 240 27.05 -1.53 63.86
CA GLU A 240 26.32 -0.42 63.27
C GLU A 240 27.27 0.48 62.46
N THR A 241 26.94 0.74 61.20
CA THR A 241 27.58 1.81 60.42
C THR A 241 26.51 2.67 59.75
N VAL A 242 26.75 3.96 59.90
CA VAL A 242 25.86 5.11 59.82
C VAL A 242 25.45 5.48 58.39
N THR A 243 24.15 5.76 58.26
CA THR A 243 23.48 6.88 57.57
C THR A 243 24.22 7.62 56.44
N GLY A 244 23.59 7.60 55.25
CA GLY A 244 23.80 8.57 54.18
C GLY A 244 22.67 8.51 53.14
N THR A 245 21.57 9.21 53.40
CA THR A 245 20.43 9.40 52.49
C THR A 245 20.69 10.57 51.54
N PRO A 246 20.69 10.40 50.21
CA PRO A 246 20.30 11.47 49.30
C PRO A 246 18.80 11.34 48.97
N SER A 247 18.00 12.22 49.57
CA SER A 247 16.60 12.44 49.21
C SER A 247 16.56 13.23 47.91
N VAL A 248 16.29 12.56 46.79
CA VAL A 248 16.01 13.26 45.52
C VAL A 248 14.52 13.55 45.49
N THR A 249 14.17 14.81 45.78
CA THR A 249 12.81 15.33 45.67
C THR A 249 12.41 15.37 44.20
N ALA A 250 11.56 14.43 43.79
CA ALA A 250 10.91 14.48 42.49
C ALA A 250 9.85 15.59 42.51
N THR A 251 10.09 16.66 41.75
CA THR A 251 9.11 17.70 41.46
C THR A 251 7.94 17.07 40.67
N PRO A 252 6.69 17.21 41.14
CA PRO A 252 5.52 16.70 40.41
C PRO A 252 5.43 17.37 39.03
N PRO A 253 5.12 16.63 37.95
CA PRO A 253 4.84 17.25 36.66
C PRO A 253 3.61 18.16 36.79
N THR A 254 3.77 19.42 36.40
CA THR A 254 2.69 20.39 36.23
C THR A 254 1.63 19.79 35.31
N PRO A 255 0.33 19.80 35.67
CA PRO A 255 -0.72 19.32 34.79
C PRO A 255 -0.78 20.21 33.55
N THR A 256 -0.33 19.67 32.42
CA THR A 256 -0.52 20.29 31.10
C THR A 256 -2.02 20.32 30.81
N SER A 257 -2.60 21.51 30.76
CA SER A 257 -3.99 21.73 30.39
C SER A 257 -4.22 21.22 28.96
N THR A 258 -5.04 20.19 28.84
CA THR A 258 -5.57 19.70 27.56
C THR A 258 -6.28 20.86 26.84
N PRO A 259 -5.90 21.19 25.60
CA PRO A 259 -6.61 22.23 24.84
C PRO A 259 -8.06 21.81 24.63
N SER A 260 -8.97 22.74 24.95
CA SER A 260 -10.40 22.63 24.69
C SER A 260 -10.64 22.35 23.20
N PRO A 261 -11.59 21.46 22.83
CA PRO A 261 -11.87 21.18 21.42
C PRO A 261 -12.27 22.47 20.71
N THR A 262 -11.51 22.82 19.68
CA THR A 262 -11.86 23.88 18.73
C THR A 262 -13.13 23.45 18.02
N VAL A 263 -14.18 24.26 18.14
CA VAL A 263 -15.43 24.06 17.40
C VAL A 263 -15.15 24.32 15.93
N THR A 264 -14.96 23.25 15.16
CA THR A 264 -14.89 23.32 13.70
C THR A 264 -16.27 23.73 13.18
N THR A 265 -16.37 24.97 12.72
CA THR A 265 -17.54 25.45 11.98
C THR A 265 -17.63 24.68 10.66
N THR A 266 -18.71 23.94 10.49
CA THR A 266 -19.08 23.27 9.25
C THR A 266 -19.09 24.29 8.10
N PRO A 267 -18.29 24.10 7.03
CA PRO A 267 -18.33 24.98 5.88
C PRO A 267 -19.70 24.85 5.19
N GLU A 268 -20.22 26.01 4.79
CA GLU A 268 -21.48 26.16 4.08
C GLU A 268 -21.44 25.36 2.77
N ALA A 269 -22.44 24.51 2.55
CA ALA A 269 -22.51 23.61 1.41
C ALA A 269 -22.45 24.39 0.09
N CYS A 270 -21.46 24.07 -0.75
CA CYS A 270 -21.41 24.50 -2.14
C CYS A 270 -22.69 24.07 -2.85
N GLN A 271 -23.56 25.03 -3.18
CA GLN A 271 -24.65 24.78 -4.11
C GLN A 271 -24.06 24.52 -5.51
N PRO A 272 -24.39 23.40 -6.17
CA PRO A 272 -23.92 23.14 -7.52
C PRO A 272 -24.48 24.21 -8.47
N LYS A 273 -23.57 24.97 -9.08
CA LYS A 273 -23.90 25.87 -10.18
C LYS A 273 -24.12 24.99 -11.42
N VAL A 274 -25.38 24.80 -11.79
CA VAL A 274 -25.75 24.14 -13.05
C VAL A 274 -25.21 25.00 -14.19
N VAL A 275 -24.15 24.53 -14.85
CA VAL A 275 -23.68 25.08 -16.11
C VAL A 275 -24.41 24.31 -17.21
N ASN A 276 -25.40 24.94 -17.84
CA ASN A 276 -25.99 24.41 -19.06
C ASN A 276 -24.92 24.51 -20.17
N ALA A 277 -24.36 23.37 -20.56
CA ALA A 277 -23.58 23.27 -21.78
C ALA A 277 -24.53 23.41 -22.98
N ASP A 278 -24.29 24.43 -23.81
CA ASP A 278 -24.97 24.64 -25.09
C ASP A 278 -24.32 23.73 -26.13
N PHE A 279 -24.96 22.59 -26.40
CA PHE A 279 -24.57 21.64 -27.45
C PHE A 279 -25.20 22.02 -28.80
N SER A 280 -25.12 23.30 -29.17
CA SER A 280 -25.43 23.71 -30.53
C SER A 280 -24.55 22.93 -31.52
N PRO A 281 -25.12 22.34 -32.58
CA PRO A 281 -24.39 21.44 -33.46
C PRO A 281 -23.23 22.18 -34.15
N VAL A 282 -22.00 21.70 -33.92
CA VAL A 282 -20.82 22.12 -34.67
C VAL A 282 -21.04 21.76 -36.12
N THR A 283 -21.02 22.77 -36.98
CA THR A 283 -21.20 22.57 -38.43
C THR A 283 -19.95 21.90 -38.98
N VAL A 284 -20.13 20.81 -39.73
CA VAL A 284 -19.05 20.07 -40.40
C VAL A 284 -18.25 21.04 -41.27
N GLY A 285 -16.97 21.26 -40.95
CA GLY A 285 -16.05 22.05 -41.77
C GLY A 285 -15.12 23.03 -41.05
N GLN A 286 -15.16 23.16 -39.72
CA GLN A 286 -14.12 23.88 -38.97
C GLN A 286 -13.02 22.91 -38.54
N SER A 287 -11.83 23.05 -39.12
CA SER A 287 -10.60 22.58 -38.46
C SER A 287 -10.39 23.41 -37.20
N VAL A 288 -10.17 22.71 -36.10
CA VAL A 288 -9.64 23.28 -34.85
C VAL A 288 -8.14 23.49 -35.00
#